data_AF-I2E0F6-F1
#
_entry.id   AF-I2E0F6-F1
#
_cell.length_a   1.000
_cell.length_b   1.000
_cell.length_c   1.000
_cell.angle_alpha   90.00
_cell.angle_beta   90.00
_cell.angle_gamma   90.00
#
_symmetry.space_group_name_H-M   'P 1'
#
loop_
_entity.id
_entity.type
_entity.pdbx_description
1 polymer ?
#
loop_
_entity_poly.entity_id
_entity_poly.type
_entity_poly.pdbx_seq_one_letter_code
_entity_poly.pdbx_strand_id
1 'polypeptide(L)'
;MQFKPKTIKPDTNFLVVTNKRTYVFSLETAKRGEPQTWMLRFDYPDTRAKNAAELARKREMARGLAASASAQSVHRNDQYMKRGDDVLSPTAMWDDGTLTYLQYATGRDLPRVFAILPDGSEALANVHMDGDTLVVHSVAREWVLRLGNAVMGIRNDGFAPDGNYNASGTTLPGMVRITKEQSK
;
A
#
# COMPACT_ATOMS: atom_id res chain seq x y z
N MET A 1 -6.03 22.48 23.34
CA MET A 1 -6.67 23.62 24.04
C MET A 1 -5.63 24.69 24.25
N GLN A 2 -5.98 25.95 24.06
CA GLN A 2 -5.09 27.10 24.27
C GLN A 2 -5.66 27.96 25.39
N PHE A 3 -4.85 28.28 26.39
CA PHE A 3 -5.24 29.13 27.51
C PHE A 3 -4.54 30.48 27.39
N LYS A 4 -5.32 31.57 27.43
CA LYS A 4 -4.79 32.93 27.43
C LYS A 4 -5.55 33.76 28.48
N PRO A 5 -4.85 34.39 29.44
CA PRO A 5 -5.48 35.26 30.42
C PRO A 5 -6.22 36.44 29.79
N LYS A 6 -7.37 36.82 30.37
CA LYS A 6 -8.15 38.01 29.96
C LYS A 6 -8.28 39.08 31.05
N THR A 7 -7.98 38.77 32.30
CA THR A 7 -8.13 39.65 33.46
C THR A 7 -6.79 39.93 34.14
N ILE A 8 -6.74 41.02 34.92
CA ILE A 8 -5.53 41.52 35.60
C ILE A 8 -5.03 40.55 36.69
N LYS A 9 -5.92 39.73 37.27
CA LYS A 9 -5.59 38.65 38.21
C LYS A 9 -6.27 37.36 37.75
N PRO A 10 -5.64 36.60 36.83
CA PRO A 10 -6.29 35.48 36.16
C PRO A 10 -5.99 34.12 36.80
N ASP A 11 -5.15 34.09 37.85
CA ASP A 11 -4.73 32.85 38.52
C ASP A 11 -5.94 32.14 39.13
N THR A 12 -6.08 30.85 38.82
CA THR A 12 -7.28 30.08 39.18
C THR A 12 -7.05 28.57 39.11
N ASN A 13 -7.97 27.80 39.68
CA ASN A 13 -7.99 26.35 39.55
C ASN A 13 -8.83 25.93 38.35
N PHE A 14 -8.40 24.87 37.66
CA PHE A 14 -9.09 24.35 36.49
C PHE A 14 -9.20 22.83 36.56
N LEU A 15 -10.43 22.32 36.40
CA LEU A 15 -10.74 20.89 36.43
C LEU A 15 -11.06 20.40 35.02
N VAL A 16 -10.39 19.34 34.58
CA VAL A 16 -10.74 18.62 33.35
C VAL A 16 -11.15 17.20 33.70
N VAL A 17 -12.41 16.87 33.44
CA VAL A 17 -12.92 15.50 33.59
C VAL A 17 -13.05 14.88 32.21
N THR A 18 -12.46 13.70 32.03
CA THR A 18 -12.59 12.90 30.82
C THR A 18 -13.19 11.54 31.15
N ASN A 19 -13.51 10.75 30.13
CA ASN A 19 -13.99 9.37 30.30
C ASN A 19 -12.95 8.42 30.92
N LYS A 20 -11.67 8.81 31.00
CA LYS A 20 -10.58 7.96 31.52
C LYS A 20 -9.89 8.52 32.75
N ARG A 21 -9.83 9.85 32.90
CA ARG A 21 -9.01 10.55 33.91
C ARG A 21 -9.63 11.88 34.29
N THR A 22 -9.35 12.31 35.52
CA THR A 22 -9.65 13.64 36.04
C THR A 22 -8.33 14.37 36.29
N TYR A 23 -8.21 15.60 35.81
CA TYR A 23 -7.05 16.47 35.99
C TYR A 23 -7.45 17.71 36.77
N VAL A 24 -6.63 18.07 37.76
CA VAL A 24 -6.74 19.32 38.50
C VAL A 24 -5.49 20.14 38.18
N PHE A 25 -5.69 21.35 37.69
CA PHE A 25 -4.62 22.28 37.35
C PHE A 25 -4.71 23.52 38.24
N SER A 26 -3.57 23.97 38.76
CA SER A 26 -3.38 25.36 39.18
C SER A 26 -2.88 26.13 37.96
N LEU A 27 -3.60 27.18 37.56
CA LEU A 27 -3.20 28.07 36.49
C LEU A 27 -2.59 29.33 37.11
N GLU A 28 -1.33 29.58 36.78
CA GLU A 28 -0.57 30.72 37.28
C GLU A 28 -0.02 31.55 36.12
N THR A 29 -0.03 32.87 36.28
CA THR A 29 0.51 33.79 35.29
C THR A 29 2.02 33.90 35.43
N ALA A 30 2.74 33.42 34.41
CA ALA A 30 4.19 33.61 34.36
C ALA A 30 4.55 35.10 34.24
N LYS A 31 5.40 35.58 35.15
CA LYS A 31 5.90 36.97 35.16
C LYS A 31 6.97 37.17 34.09
N ARG A 32 7.31 38.44 33.82
CA ARG A 32 8.37 38.79 32.88
C ARG A 32 9.70 38.21 33.36
N GLY A 33 10.27 37.28 32.58
CA GLY A 33 11.53 36.59 32.90
C GLY A 33 11.36 35.18 33.48
N GLU A 34 10.12 34.73 33.75
CA GLU A 34 9.85 33.36 34.18
C GLU A 34 9.60 32.42 32.99
N PRO A 35 9.98 31.13 33.09
CA PRO A 35 9.75 30.15 32.03
C PRO A 35 8.25 29.91 31.83
N GLN A 36 7.78 30.07 30.59
CA GLN A 36 6.38 29.86 30.21
C GLN A 36 6.15 28.43 29.71
N THR A 37 5.06 27.80 30.16
CA THR A 37 4.66 26.47 29.68
C THR A 37 3.85 26.59 28.39
N TRP A 38 4.48 26.30 27.24
CA TRP A 38 3.82 26.35 25.93
C TRP A 38 3.04 25.08 25.58
N MET A 39 3.54 23.92 26.01
CA MET A 39 2.91 22.62 25.77
C MET A 39 3.05 21.73 27.00
N LEU A 40 1.91 21.22 27.46
CA LEU A 40 1.84 20.19 28.48
C LEU A 40 1.34 18.91 27.82
N ARG A 41 2.15 17.85 27.88
CA ARG A 41 1.78 16.52 27.38
C ARG A 41 1.92 15.51 28.52
N PHE A 42 0.89 14.69 28.68
CA PHE A 42 0.93 13.57 29.61
C PHE A 42 1.40 12.31 28.89
N ASP A 43 2.42 11.67 29.45
CA ASP A 43 2.81 10.32 29.07
C ASP A 43 2.20 9.33 30.06
N TYR A 44 1.51 8.32 29.53
CA TYR A 44 0.75 7.37 30.33
C TYR A 44 1.38 5.99 30.24
N PRO A 45 1.91 5.43 31.34
CA PRO A 45 2.56 4.12 31.32
C PRO A 45 1.65 2.99 30.81
N ASP A 46 0.37 3.00 31.18
CA ASP A 46 -0.63 2.03 30.73
C ASP A 46 -0.90 2.14 29.23
N THR A 47 -0.92 3.37 28.69
CA THR A 47 -1.13 3.60 27.25
C THR A 47 0.10 3.18 26.46
N ARG A 48 1.31 3.50 26.96
CA ARG A 48 2.56 3.03 26.37
C ARG A 48 2.66 1.52 26.36
N ALA A 49 2.33 0.86 27.48
CA ALA A 49 2.36 -0.60 27.58
C ALA A 49 1.38 -1.26 26.59
N LYS A 50 0.15 -0.74 26.47
CA LYS A 50 -0.84 -1.23 25.49
C LYS A 50 -0.36 -1.05 24.06
N ASN A 51 0.16 0.12 23.71
CA ASN A 51 0.69 0.39 22.37
C ASN A 51 1.91 -0.51 22.06
N ALA A 52 2.78 -0.74 23.04
CA ALA A 52 3.94 -1.63 22.89
C ALA A 52 3.50 -3.08 22.67
N ALA A 53 2.50 -3.56 23.42
CA ALA A 53 1.93 -4.90 23.24
C ALA A 53 1.25 -5.07 21.87
N GLU A 54 0.49 -4.06 21.42
CA GLU A 54 -0.14 -4.06 20.09
C GLU A 54 0.93 -4.07 18.98
N LEU A 55 2.00 -3.28 19.14
CA LEU A 55 3.12 -3.26 18.21
C LEU A 55 3.85 -4.61 18.17
N ALA A 56 4.06 -5.24 19.33
CA ALA A 56 4.66 -6.57 19.40
C ALA A 56 3.80 -7.61 18.66
N ARG A 57 2.48 -7.63 18.89
CA ARG A 57 1.55 -8.52 18.18
C ARG A 57 1.57 -8.30 16.67
N LYS A 58 1.56 -7.03 16.22
CA LYS A 58 1.66 -6.71 14.79
C LYS A 58 2.98 -7.19 14.18
N ARG A 59 4.09 -7.09 14.92
CA ARG A 59 5.40 -7.59 14.47
C ARG A 59 5.42 -9.10 14.37
N GLU A 60 4.83 -9.82 15.33
CA GLU A 60 4.72 -11.28 15.28
C GLU A 60 3.87 -11.74 14.09
N MET A 61 2.70 -11.12 13.89
CA MET A 61 1.85 -11.37 12.73
C MET A 61 2.58 -11.07 11.42
N ALA A 62 3.31 -9.95 11.35
CA ALA A 62 4.10 -9.59 10.18
C ALA A 62 5.17 -10.65 9.86
N ARG A 63 5.85 -11.17 10.89
CA ARG A 63 6.84 -12.24 10.73
C ARG A 63 6.22 -13.53 10.22
N GLY A 64 5.04 -13.92 10.72
CA GLY A 64 4.33 -15.12 10.25
C GLY A 64 3.92 -15.02 8.77
N LEU A 65 3.37 -13.86 8.37
CA LEU A 65 3.02 -13.58 6.97
C LEU A 65 4.26 -13.54 6.07
N ALA A 66 5.34 -12.89 6.52
CA ALA A 66 6.59 -12.81 5.77
C ALA A 66 7.25 -14.19 5.61
N ALA A 67 7.24 -15.03 6.64
CA ALA A 67 7.73 -16.40 6.55
C ALA A 67 6.94 -17.22 5.52
N SER A 68 5.62 -17.09 5.53
CA SER A 68 4.73 -17.76 4.56
C SER A 68 4.97 -17.27 3.14
N ALA A 69 5.18 -15.97 2.94
CA ALA A 69 5.50 -15.38 1.64
C ALA A 69 6.90 -15.78 1.15
N SER A 70 7.90 -15.85 2.04
CA SER A 70 9.27 -16.26 1.68
C SER A 70 9.40 -17.73 1.26
N ALA A 71 8.45 -18.57 1.70
CA ALA A 71 8.33 -19.95 1.24
C ALA A 71 7.75 -20.07 -0.18
N GLN A 72 7.15 -19.00 -0.72
CA GLN A 72 6.68 -18.97 -2.10
C GLN A 72 7.89 -18.72 -3.00
N SER A 73 8.15 -19.67 -3.90
CA SER A 73 9.21 -19.52 -4.90
C SER A 73 8.94 -18.28 -5.75
N VAL A 74 9.98 -17.52 -6.09
CA VAL A 74 9.88 -16.40 -7.03
C VAL A 74 9.57 -17.00 -8.40
N HIS A 75 8.29 -17.13 -8.73
CA HIS A 75 7.86 -17.52 -10.06
C HIS A 75 8.16 -16.35 -11.00
N ARG A 76 8.86 -16.64 -12.09
CA ARG A 76 9.01 -15.72 -13.20
C ARG A 76 8.80 -16.52 -14.48
N ASN A 77 7.69 -16.26 -15.15
CA ASN A 77 7.37 -16.82 -16.46
C ASN A 77 7.61 -15.77 -17.54
N ASP A 78 8.50 -16.06 -18.47
CA ASP A 78 8.86 -15.22 -19.62
C ASP A 78 8.44 -15.85 -20.97
N GLN A 79 7.65 -16.92 -20.94
CA GLN A 79 7.21 -17.67 -22.13
C GLN A 79 6.06 -16.96 -22.85
N TYR A 80 6.36 -15.82 -23.46
CA TYR A 80 5.41 -14.99 -24.20
C TYR A 80 5.72 -14.93 -25.69
N MET A 81 4.69 -15.14 -26.51
CA MET A 81 4.74 -15.05 -27.97
C MET A 81 3.89 -13.87 -28.44
N LYS A 82 4.37 -13.11 -29.43
CA LYS A 82 3.66 -11.93 -29.95
C LYS A 82 3.37 -12.04 -31.44
N ARG A 83 2.30 -11.40 -31.91
CA ARG A 83 1.94 -11.29 -33.32
C ARG A 83 1.16 -10.00 -33.56
N GLY A 84 1.49 -9.26 -34.63
CA GLY A 84 0.78 -8.04 -35.02
C GLY A 84 1.74 -6.87 -35.20
N ASP A 85 1.27 -5.66 -34.91
CA ASP A 85 2.04 -4.44 -35.15
C ASP A 85 3.17 -4.24 -34.13
N ASP A 86 4.43 -4.44 -34.57
CA ASP A 86 5.64 -4.34 -33.74
C ASP A 86 5.88 -2.96 -33.09
N VAL A 87 5.15 -1.92 -33.54
CA VAL A 87 5.14 -0.62 -32.87
C VAL A 87 4.67 -0.73 -31.41
N LEU A 88 3.77 -1.68 -31.12
CA LEU A 88 3.20 -1.95 -29.79
C LEU A 88 4.01 -2.95 -28.97
N SER A 89 5.11 -3.47 -29.51
CA SER A 89 5.88 -4.51 -28.81
C SER A 89 6.52 -3.95 -27.54
N PRO A 90 6.31 -4.59 -26.38
CA PRO A 90 7.15 -4.32 -25.22
C PRO A 90 8.59 -4.78 -25.51
N THR A 91 9.56 -4.20 -24.80
CA THR A 91 10.98 -4.61 -24.84
C THR A 91 11.22 -5.90 -24.06
N ALA A 92 10.42 -6.14 -23.02
CA ALA A 92 10.37 -7.40 -22.28
C ALA A 92 8.97 -7.62 -21.71
N MET A 93 8.56 -8.88 -21.56
CA MET A 93 7.29 -9.24 -20.93
C MET A 93 7.46 -10.50 -20.09
N TRP A 94 6.93 -10.49 -18.87
CA TRP A 94 6.94 -11.64 -17.97
C TRP A 94 5.76 -11.56 -17.00
N ASP A 95 5.48 -12.63 -16.27
CA ASP A 95 4.59 -12.62 -15.12
C ASP A 95 5.20 -13.34 -13.91
N ASP A 96 4.66 -13.08 -12.73
CA ASP A 96 5.04 -13.75 -11.47
C ASP A 96 3.95 -14.70 -10.94
N GLY A 97 2.99 -15.05 -11.79
CA GLY A 97 1.80 -15.82 -11.43
C GLY A 97 0.72 -15.02 -10.69
N THR A 98 0.95 -13.73 -10.38
CA THR A 98 -0.05 -12.81 -9.82
C THR A 98 -0.27 -11.60 -10.73
N LEU A 99 0.82 -11.03 -11.26
CA LEU A 99 0.85 -9.85 -12.10
C LEU A 99 1.61 -10.12 -13.40
N THR A 100 1.20 -9.44 -14.47
CA THR A 100 1.91 -9.43 -15.74
C THR A 100 2.61 -8.09 -15.94
N TYR A 101 3.87 -8.13 -16.37
CA TYR A 101 4.76 -6.97 -16.52
C TYR A 101 5.09 -6.79 -17.99
N LEU A 102 4.78 -5.62 -18.55
CA LEU A 102 5.15 -5.24 -19.91
C LEU A 102 6.12 -4.06 -19.83
N GLN A 103 7.41 -4.32 -20.07
CA GLN A 103 8.43 -3.28 -20.05
C GLN A 103 8.46 -2.53 -21.38
N TYR A 104 8.45 -1.20 -21.30
CA TYR A 104 8.62 -0.28 -22.42
C TYR A 104 9.81 0.64 -22.12
N ALA A 105 11.03 0.12 -22.26
CA ALA A 105 12.25 0.91 -22.13
C ALA A 105 12.49 1.79 -23.38
N THR A 106 11.46 2.51 -23.83
CA THR A 106 11.45 3.34 -25.05
C THR A 106 10.55 4.56 -24.86
N GLY A 107 10.71 5.60 -25.68
CA GLY A 107 9.81 6.77 -25.69
C GLY A 107 8.55 6.59 -26.54
N ARG A 108 8.11 5.35 -26.79
CA ARG A 108 6.90 5.06 -27.58
C ARG A 108 5.64 5.25 -26.73
N ASP A 109 4.54 5.59 -27.39
CA ASP A 109 3.23 5.66 -26.74
C ASP A 109 2.80 4.29 -26.21
N LEU A 110 2.17 4.28 -25.03
CA LEU A 110 1.72 3.07 -24.36
C LEU A 110 0.36 2.60 -24.90
N PRO A 111 0.21 1.30 -25.22
CA PRO A 111 -1.07 0.77 -25.68
C PRO A 111 -2.08 0.60 -24.53
N ARG A 112 -3.35 0.45 -24.90
CA ARG A 112 -4.35 -0.15 -24.00
C ARG A 112 -4.20 -1.67 -24.00
N VAL A 113 -4.33 -2.27 -22.83
CA VAL A 113 -4.16 -3.71 -22.61
C VAL A 113 -5.53 -4.35 -22.35
N PHE A 114 -5.84 -5.40 -23.10
CA PHE A 114 -7.04 -6.21 -22.96
C PHE A 114 -6.66 -7.67 -22.72
N ALA A 115 -7.34 -8.34 -21.79
CA ALA A 115 -7.25 -9.78 -21.61
C ALA A 115 -8.31 -10.47 -22.47
N ILE A 116 -7.98 -11.63 -23.05
CA ILE A 116 -8.98 -12.52 -23.63
C ILE A 116 -9.52 -13.44 -22.54
N LEU A 117 -10.82 -13.39 -22.32
CA LEU A 117 -11.53 -14.25 -21.37
C LEU A 117 -11.72 -15.67 -21.95
N PRO A 118 -12.03 -16.67 -21.11
CA PRO A 118 -12.24 -18.05 -21.59
C PRO A 118 -13.35 -18.23 -22.63
N ASP A 119 -14.29 -17.28 -22.71
CA ASP A 119 -15.36 -17.24 -23.71
C ASP A 119 -14.93 -16.57 -25.03
N GLY A 120 -13.69 -16.09 -25.12
CA GLY A 120 -13.12 -15.38 -26.26
C GLY A 120 -13.40 -13.88 -26.29
N SER A 121 -14.10 -13.32 -25.30
CA SER A 121 -14.37 -11.88 -25.23
C SER A 121 -13.16 -11.09 -24.71
N GLU A 122 -13.05 -9.81 -25.13
CA GLU A 122 -12.01 -8.89 -24.64
C GLU A 122 -12.48 -8.16 -23.38
N ALA A 123 -11.66 -8.20 -22.32
CA ALA A 123 -11.87 -7.42 -21.09
C ALA A 123 -10.74 -6.41 -20.91
N LEU A 124 -11.08 -5.15 -20.62
CA LEU A 124 -10.08 -4.12 -20.33
C LEU A 124 -9.33 -4.49 -19.04
N ALA A 125 -8.00 -4.53 -19.13
CA ALA A 125 -7.18 -4.87 -17.98
C ALA A 125 -6.96 -3.66 -17.06
N ASN A 126 -6.95 -3.92 -15.76
CA ASN A 126 -6.50 -2.93 -14.78
C ASN A 126 -4.97 -2.85 -14.81
N VAL A 127 -4.43 -1.66 -15.02
CA VAL A 127 -3.00 -1.43 -15.19
C VAL A 127 -2.53 -0.21 -14.40
N HIS A 128 -1.24 -0.19 -14.09
CA HIS A 128 -0.54 1.00 -13.62
C HIS A 128 0.90 1.01 -14.16
N MET A 129 1.54 2.19 -14.12
CA MET A 129 2.95 2.32 -14.46
C MET A 129 3.83 2.22 -13.22
N ASP A 130 4.89 1.42 -13.31
CA ASP A 130 6.00 1.39 -12.37
C ASP A 130 7.31 1.57 -13.16
N GLY A 131 7.90 2.76 -13.05
CA GLY A 131 9.05 3.14 -13.87
C GLY A 131 8.75 3.08 -15.38
N ASP A 132 9.48 2.23 -16.09
CA ASP A 132 9.33 1.95 -17.52
C ASP A 132 8.42 0.74 -17.80
N THR A 133 7.75 0.20 -16.78
CA THR A 133 6.99 -1.04 -16.88
C THR A 133 5.49 -0.80 -16.66
N LEU A 134 4.68 -1.24 -17.61
CA LEU A 134 3.23 -1.28 -17.50
C LEU A 134 2.84 -2.58 -16.80
N VAL A 135 2.39 -2.47 -15.56
CA VAL A 135 2.05 -3.60 -14.69
C VAL A 135 0.56 -3.84 -14.70
N VAL A 136 0.18 -5.04 -15.13
CA VAL A 136 -1.19 -5.51 -15.28
C VAL A 136 -1.60 -6.34 -14.08
N HIS A 137 -2.76 -6.03 -13.50
CA HIS A 137 -3.30 -6.65 -12.28
C HIS A 137 -4.02 -7.96 -12.56
N SER A 138 -3.42 -8.82 -13.38
CA SER A 138 -3.86 -10.19 -13.65
C SER A 138 -2.83 -10.92 -14.50
N VAL A 139 -2.97 -12.25 -14.58
CA VAL A 139 -2.29 -13.12 -15.54
C VAL A 139 -3.36 -13.75 -16.43
N ALA A 140 -3.15 -13.73 -17.75
CA ALA A 140 -4.08 -14.28 -18.72
C ALA A 140 -3.33 -15.10 -19.78
N ARG A 141 -4.05 -16.05 -20.40
CA ARG A 141 -3.51 -16.88 -21.49
C ARG A 141 -3.23 -16.06 -22.74
N GLU A 142 -4.06 -15.08 -23.03
CA GLU A 142 -3.97 -14.25 -24.22
C GLU A 142 -4.28 -12.79 -23.87
N TRP A 143 -3.53 -11.89 -24.52
CA TRP A 143 -3.64 -10.46 -24.39
C TRP A 143 -3.76 -9.81 -25.77
N VAL A 144 -4.45 -8.68 -25.82
CA VAL A 144 -4.51 -7.81 -26.99
C VAL A 144 -4.10 -6.41 -26.59
N LEU A 145 -3.11 -5.87 -27.28
CA LEU A 145 -2.63 -4.50 -27.17
C LEU A 145 -3.20 -3.67 -28.31
N ARG A 146 -3.73 -2.48 -28.00
CA ARG A 146 -4.33 -1.58 -29.00
C ARG A 146 -3.85 -0.15 -28.82
N LEU A 147 -3.49 0.49 -29.93
CA LEU A 147 -3.20 1.94 -29.98
C LEU A 147 -3.61 2.49 -31.35
N GLY A 148 -4.67 3.30 -31.39
CA GLY A 148 -5.25 3.74 -32.66
C GLY A 148 -5.69 2.54 -33.51
N ASN A 149 -5.16 2.42 -34.72
CA ASN A 149 -5.42 1.30 -35.62
C ASN A 149 -4.44 0.13 -35.44
N ALA A 150 -3.39 0.30 -34.64
CA ALA A 150 -2.41 -0.76 -34.40
C ALA A 150 -2.96 -1.78 -33.39
N VAL A 151 -2.72 -3.06 -33.68
CA VAL A 151 -3.15 -4.20 -32.85
C VAL A 151 -2.04 -5.23 -32.74
N MET A 152 -1.77 -5.68 -31.52
CA MET A 152 -0.84 -6.79 -31.26
C MET A 152 -1.51 -7.81 -30.34
N GLY A 153 -1.55 -9.07 -30.76
CA GLY A 153 -1.90 -10.20 -29.93
C GLY A 153 -0.66 -10.77 -29.23
N ILE A 154 -0.79 -11.14 -27.97
CA ILE A 154 0.25 -11.79 -27.19
C ILE A 154 -0.34 -13.05 -26.54
N ARG A 155 0.36 -14.18 -26.65
CA ARG A 155 0.01 -15.46 -26.05
C ARG A 155 1.02 -15.84 -24.98
N ASN A 156 0.52 -16.25 -23.81
CA ASN A 156 1.31 -16.78 -22.70
C ASN A 156 1.36 -18.32 -22.82
N ASP A 157 2.51 -18.84 -23.26
CA ASP A 157 2.74 -20.28 -23.45
C ASP A 157 3.02 -21.00 -22.13
N GLY A 158 3.47 -20.26 -21.12
CA GLY A 158 3.67 -20.72 -19.75
C GLY A 158 2.46 -20.51 -18.84
N PHE A 159 1.27 -20.25 -19.39
CA PHE A 159 0.10 -19.88 -18.61
C PHE A 159 -0.33 -20.96 -17.60
N ALA A 160 -0.24 -20.63 -16.31
CA ALA A 160 -0.74 -21.44 -15.21
C ALA A 160 -2.06 -20.83 -14.67
N PRO A 161 -3.21 -21.50 -14.83
CA PRO A 161 -4.52 -20.94 -14.47
C PRO A 161 -4.71 -20.71 -12.97
N ASP A 162 -4.05 -21.52 -12.13
CA ASP A 162 -4.14 -21.41 -10.68
C ASP A 162 -3.26 -20.29 -10.12
N GLY A 163 -2.29 -19.80 -10.90
CA GLY A 163 -1.38 -18.72 -10.54
C GLY A 163 -0.66 -18.95 -9.20
N ASN A 164 -0.31 -17.84 -8.53
CA ASN A 164 0.23 -17.84 -7.17
C ASN A 164 -0.66 -17.04 -6.23
N TYR A 165 -0.97 -17.61 -5.07
CA TYR A 165 -1.67 -16.86 -4.03
C TYR A 165 -0.75 -15.82 -3.40
N ASN A 166 -1.12 -14.54 -3.40
CA ASN A 166 -0.33 -13.50 -2.75
C ASN A 166 -0.51 -13.53 -1.22
N ALA A 167 0.34 -14.29 -0.52
CA ALA A 167 0.28 -14.46 0.94
C ALA A 167 0.67 -13.20 1.72
N SER A 168 1.54 -12.35 1.18
CA SER A 168 1.93 -11.08 1.82
C SER A 168 0.83 -10.01 1.68
N GLY A 169 -0.08 -10.17 0.72
CA GLY A 169 -1.13 -9.21 0.40
C GLY A 169 -0.59 -7.88 -0.17
N THR A 170 0.65 -7.89 -0.68
CA THR A 170 1.32 -6.75 -1.31
C THR A 170 2.34 -7.22 -2.33
N THR A 171 2.75 -6.34 -3.23
CA THR A 171 3.80 -6.59 -4.23
C THR A 171 5.15 -6.02 -3.81
N LEU A 172 5.18 -5.24 -2.72
CA LEU A 172 6.40 -4.62 -2.21
C LEU A 172 7.27 -5.65 -1.45
N PRO A 173 8.55 -5.82 -1.84
CA PRO A 173 9.46 -6.72 -1.14
C PRO A 173 9.60 -6.38 0.34
N GLY A 174 9.52 -7.40 1.21
CA GLY A 174 9.68 -7.25 2.65
C GLY A 174 8.48 -6.61 3.37
N MET A 175 7.39 -6.31 2.65
CA MET A 175 6.17 -5.73 3.23
C MET A 175 5.08 -6.80 3.32
N VAL A 176 4.19 -6.64 4.30
CA VAL A 176 2.99 -7.49 4.46
C VAL A 176 1.81 -6.62 4.85
N ARG A 177 0.63 -6.93 4.30
CA ARG A 177 -0.60 -6.21 4.61
C ARG A 177 -1.25 -6.82 5.86
N ILE A 178 -1.35 -6.01 6.91
CA ILE A 178 -2.08 -6.37 8.13
C ILE A 178 -3.33 -5.52 8.22
N THR A 179 -4.50 -6.17 8.23
CA THR A 179 -5.78 -5.47 8.42
C THR A 179 -5.88 -4.99 9.86
N LYS A 180 -6.24 -3.72 10.04
CA LYS A 180 -6.55 -3.20 11.38
C LYS A 180 -7.91 -3.75 11.79
N GLU A 181 -7.96 -4.56 12.84
CA GLU A 181 -9.25 -4.89 13.46
C GLU A 181 -9.91 -3.59 13.93
N GLN A 182 -11.13 -3.35 13.44
CA GLN A 182 -11.97 -2.25 13.91
C GLN A 182 -12.34 -2.57 15.35
N SER A 183 -11.76 -1.85 16.31
CA SER A 183 -12.21 -1.88 17.69
C SER A 183 -13.65 -1.36 17.74
N LYS A 184 -14.61 -2.25 17.97
CA LYS A 184 -15.99 -1.92 18.33
C LYS A 184 -16.03 -1.13 19.63
#